data_AF-A0AAU5VI01-F1
#
_entry.id   AF-A0AAU5VI01-F1
#
_cell.length_a   1.000
_cell.length_b   1.000
_cell.length_c   1.000
_cell.angle_alpha   90.00
_cell.angle_beta   90.00
_cell.angle_gamma   90.00
#
_symmetry.space_group_name_H-M   'P 1'
#
loop_
_entity.id
_entity.type
_entity.pdbx_description
1 polymer ?
#
loop_
_entity_poly.entity_id
_entity_poly.type
_entity_poly.pdbx_seq_one_letter_code
_entity_poly.pdbx_strand_id
1 'polypeptide(L)'
;MNLGVPTAALAAAFLAGPALPAASARADVAAASARADAPQPSIGVGSTRLSPGRPATVTGADWPPGATVQAEVCGARALRGSADCDTLRAAVALVAADGTFRVTLIAGAPPSRCPCVIRVTAQPGASSAQLDVELAGQREAPLPSLAPAPRVDVVRTRLSGSPGLAELFGASPHRTLTVTVRNPGTTALGRAPLIVAWGTGGTADIPVSAPLTRDLPAGATRTYLVRVTLPAAAFGRYSVGGAYGPAKFSSATDVYPWGLITTAVLSALLLVYAIGVAARRRFRERPVRAGVPASDATVTAPVPPTDVELAGLRTFLARAGDEGGRTIALHTLLRHVSGQPELTDRQGLDDLVRLLAPPLPTRPGDTARAESDEPRDARSREVR
;
A
#
# COMPACT_ATOMS: atom_id res chain seq x y z
N MET A 1 -37.61 68.10 -13.78
CA MET A 1 -36.18 68.36 -13.57
C MET A 1 -35.51 66.98 -13.59
N ASN A 2 -35.07 66.39 -14.72
CA ASN A 2 -34.03 66.77 -15.71
C ASN A 2 -32.76 67.29 -15.00
N LEU A 3 -31.55 66.72 -15.15
CA LEU A 3 -30.82 66.12 -16.29
C LEU A 3 -29.96 64.91 -15.83
N GLY A 4 -29.33 64.03 -16.63
CA GLY A 4 -29.04 63.96 -18.06
C GLY A 4 -28.00 62.83 -18.34
N VAL A 5 -28.21 62.16 -19.48
CA VAL A 5 -27.57 61.00 -20.17
C VAL A 5 -26.19 61.41 -20.78
N PRO A 6 -25.19 60.57 -21.23
CA PRO A 6 -25.29 59.40 -22.14
C PRO A 6 -24.34 58.18 -21.89
N THR A 7 -24.69 56.91 -22.13
CA THR A 7 -25.00 56.13 -23.36
C THR A 7 -23.95 56.16 -24.48
N ALA A 8 -23.20 55.05 -24.62
CA ALA A 8 -22.59 54.63 -25.88
C ALA A 8 -22.97 53.17 -26.14
N ALA A 9 -23.62 52.95 -27.29
CA ALA A 9 -24.14 51.70 -27.77
C ALA A 9 -23.07 50.91 -28.53
N LEU A 10 -23.17 49.57 -28.52
CA LEU A 10 -22.58 48.73 -29.56
C LEU A 10 -23.56 47.62 -29.93
N ALA A 11 -23.67 47.45 -31.24
CA ALA A 11 -24.80 46.95 -31.99
C ALA A 11 -24.95 45.42 -31.97
N ALA A 12 -26.20 45.03 -32.18
CA ALA A 12 -26.62 43.68 -32.52
C ALA A 12 -26.19 43.27 -33.93
N ALA A 13 -25.91 41.98 -34.11
CA ALA A 13 -26.06 41.30 -35.40
C ALA A 13 -26.70 39.92 -35.15
N PHE A 14 -28.01 39.86 -35.39
CA PHE A 14 -28.79 38.65 -35.52
C PHE A 14 -28.35 37.88 -36.77
N LEU A 15 -28.02 36.61 -36.61
CA LEU A 15 -28.06 35.64 -37.71
C LEU A 15 -28.95 34.46 -37.31
N ALA A 16 -30.09 34.40 -37.99
CA ALA A 16 -31.04 33.30 -38.00
C ALA A 16 -30.51 32.16 -38.89
N GLY A 17 -30.71 30.91 -38.45
CA GLY A 17 -30.45 29.70 -39.23
C GLY A 17 -30.87 28.44 -38.47
N PRO A 18 -31.33 27.37 -39.16
CA PRO A 18 -32.58 26.69 -38.82
C PRO A 18 -32.45 25.54 -37.83
N ALA A 19 -33.55 25.31 -37.10
CA ALA A 19 -33.78 24.12 -36.28
C ALA A 19 -33.96 22.88 -37.17
N LEU A 20 -33.01 21.96 -37.09
CA LEU A 20 -33.13 20.58 -37.56
C LEU A 20 -33.42 19.69 -36.35
N PRO A 21 -34.53 18.91 -36.32
CA PRO A 21 -34.76 17.93 -35.28
C PRO A 21 -33.92 16.69 -35.57
N ALA A 22 -32.77 16.56 -34.90
CA ALA A 22 -32.05 15.29 -34.84
C ALA A 22 -32.79 14.36 -33.87
N ALA A 23 -33.64 13.50 -34.43
CA ALA A 23 -34.25 12.38 -33.74
C ALA A 23 -33.14 11.40 -33.31
N SER A 24 -32.72 11.50 -32.05
CA SER A 24 -31.83 10.51 -31.42
C SER A 24 -32.62 9.22 -31.19
N ALA A 25 -32.57 8.32 -32.16
CA ALA A 25 -33.00 6.94 -31.99
C ALA A 25 -32.19 6.32 -30.84
N ARG A 26 -32.87 6.03 -29.73
CA ARG A 26 -32.33 5.17 -28.68
C ARG A 26 -32.23 3.76 -29.28
N ALA A 27 -31.04 3.40 -29.73
CA ALA A 27 -30.71 2.01 -29.95
C ALA A 27 -30.56 1.37 -28.57
N ASP A 28 -31.66 0.82 -28.06
CA ASP A 28 -31.63 -0.14 -26.96
C ASP A 28 -30.86 -1.37 -27.45
N VAL A 29 -29.53 -1.33 -27.29
CA VAL A 29 -28.73 -2.55 -27.30
C VAL A 29 -29.06 -3.27 -26.00
N ALA A 30 -30.18 -3.97 -26.02
CA ALA A 30 -30.43 -5.08 -25.11
C ALA A 30 -29.36 -6.13 -25.40
N ALA A 31 -28.20 -5.96 -24.77
CA ALA A 31 -27.25 -7.04 -24.56
C ALA A 31 -27.94 -8.04 -23.62
N ALA A 32 -28.85 -8.84 -24.20
CA ALA A 32 -29.29 -10.08 -23.62
C ALA A 32 -28.02 -10.91 -23.42
N SER A 33 -27.50 -10.84 -22.20
CA SER A 33 -26.49 -11.75 -21.71
C SER A 33 -27.18 -13.11 -21.62
N ALA A 34 -27.26 -13.80 -22.75
CA ALA A 34 -27.44 -15.24 -22.78
C ALA A 34 -26.20 -15.80 -22.08
N ARG A 35 -26.29 -15.92 -20.75
CA ARG A 35 -25.47 -16.87 -20.02
C ARG A 35 -25.87 -18.21 -20.62
N ALA A 36 -25.04 -18.74 -21.53
CA ALA A 36 -25.05 -20.17 -21.78
C ALA A 36 -24.96 -20.82 -20.39
N ASP A 37 -25.94 -21.66 -20.06
CA ASP A 37 -25.87 -22.50 -18.87
C ASP A 37 -24.57 -23.30 -18.98
N ALA A 38 -23.54 -22.85 -18.28
CA ALA A 38 -22.34 -23.63 -18.12
C ALA A 38 -22.77 -24.96 -17.49
N PRO A 39 -22.24 -26.11 -17.96
CA PRO A 39 -22.53 -27.41 -17.36
C PRO A 39 -22.36 -27.32 -15.85
N GLN A 40 -23.44 -27.61 -15.11
CA GLN A 40 -23.41 -27.56 -13.65
C GLN A 40 -22.78 -28.86 -13.13
N PRO A 41 -21.94 -28.80 -12.08
CA PRO A 41 -21.28 -29.97 -11.53
C PRO A 41 -22.32 -30.99 -11.08
N SER A 42 -22.14 -32.24 -11.52
CA SER A 42 -23.05 -33.34 -11.22
C SER A 42 -22.32 -34.44 -10.45
N ILE A 43 -23.07 -35.24 -9.69
CA ILE A 43 -22.55 -36.39 -8.95
C ILE A 43 -23.45 -37.61 -9.12
N GLY A 44 -22.83 -38.78 -9.08
CA GLY A 44 -23.48 -40.08 -9.14
C GLY A 44 -22.90 -41.04 -8.12
N VAL A 45 -23.66 -42.07 -7.80
CA VAL A 45 -23.25 -43.17 -6.93
C VAL A 45 -23.75 -44.48 -7.51
N GLY A 46 -22.99 -45.56 -7.36
CA GLY A 46 -23.40 -46.88 -7.88
C GLY A 46 -24.69 -47.43 -7.26
N SER A 47 -25.02 -47.02 -6.03
CA SER A 47 -26.27 -47.34 -5.33
C SER A 47 -26.65 -46.17 -4.43
N THR A 48 -27.90 -45.69 -4.54
CA THR A 48 -28.44 -44.64 -3.66
C THR A 48 -28.81 -45.17 -2.27
N ARG A 49 -28.82 -46.49 -2.08
CA ARG A 49 -28.94 -47.11 -0.76
C ARG A 49 -27.55 -47.39 -0.18
N LEU A 50 -27.25 -46.74 0.93
CA LEU A 50 -26.00 -46.82 1.65
C LEU A 50 -26.17 -47.62 2.95
N SER A 51 -25.12 -48.33 3.35
CA SER A 51 -25.06 -49.01 4.65
C SER A 51 -23.89 -48.44 5.46
N PRO A 52 -24.11 -48.00 6.71
CA PRO A 52 -23.03 -47.51 7.55
C PRO A 52 -21.86 -48.50 7.63
N GLY A 53 -20.62 -47.99 7.52
CA GLY A 53 -19.39 -48.76 7.50
C GLY A 53 -19.07 -49.45 6.17
N ARG A 54 -19.93 -49.35 5.15
CA ARG A 54 -19.67 -49.93 3.81
C ARG A 54 -19.16 -48.86 2.83
N PRO A 55 -18.28 -49.25 1.89
CA PRO A 55 -17.82 -48.34 0.84
C PRO A 55 -18.91 -48.07 -0.20
N ALA A 56 -18.93 -46.84 -0.71
CA ALA A 56 -19.72 -46.40 -1.84
C ALA A 56 -18.83 -45.65 -2.82
N THR A 57 -18.93 -45.94 -4.11
CA THR A 57 -18.20 -45.23 -5.15
C THR A 57 -19.00 -44.01 -5.58
N VAL A 58 -18.45 -42.83 -5.36
CA VAL A 58 -18.99 -41.55 -5.81
C VAL A 58 -18.23 -41.11 -7.04
N THR A 59 -18.94 -40.72 -8.09
CA THR A 59 -18.39 -40.16 -9.32
C THR A 59 -18.93 -38.77 -9.54
N GLY A 60 -18.18 -37.90 -10.22
CA GLY A 60 -18.69 -36.61 -10.65
C GLY A 60 -18.23 -36.23 -12.05
N ALA A 61 -18.98 -35.33 -12.67
CA ALA A 61 -18.72 -34.75 -13.99
C ALA A 61 -18.99 -33.23 -13.95
N ASP A 62 -18.39 -32.51 -14.90
CA ASP A 62 -18.51 -31.05 -15.03
C ASP A 62 -17.97 -30.27 -13.81
N TRP A 63 -16.94 -30.83 -13.15
CA TRP A 63 -16.26 -30.16 -12.05
C TRP A 63 -15.07 -29.31 -12.54
N PRO A 64 -14.69 -28.23 -11.82
CA PRO A 64 -13.51 -27.45 -12.17
C PRO A 64 -12.25 -28.33 -12.24
N PRO A 65 -11.58 -28.43 -13.39
CA PRO A 65 -10.38 -29.27 -13.54
C PRO A 65 -9.27 -28.88 -12.57
N GLY A 66 -8.60 -29.87 -11.99
CA GLY A 66 -7.51 -29.65 -11.02
C GLY A 66 -7.96 -29.20 -9.63
N ALA A 67 -9.28 -29.06 -9.39
CA ALA A 67 -9.79 -28.80 -8.05
C ALA A 67 -9.72 -30.05 -7.16
N THR A 68 -9.59 -29.84 -5.85
CA THR A 68 -9.72 -30.90 -4.86
C THR A 68 -11.17 -30.97 -4.39
N VAL A 69 -11.83 -32.10 -4.53
CA VAL A 69 -13.21 -32.32 -4.07
C VAL A 69 -13.25 -33.15 -2.79
N GLN A 70 -14.20 -32.82 -1.92
CA GLN A 70 -14.48 -33.55 -0.68
C GLN A 70 -15.92 -34.06 -0.72
N ALA A 71 -16.09 -35.38 -0.61
CA ALA A 71 -17.36 -36.08 -0.59
C ALA A 71 -17.69 -36.56 0.83
N GLU A 72 -18.93 -36.34 1.27
CA GLU A 72 -19.38 -36.64 2.63
C GLU A 72 -20.84 -37.08 2.65
N VAL A 73 -21.23 -37.89 3.64
CA VAL A 73 -22.64 -38.19 3.93
C VAL A 73 -23.17 -37.16 4.92
N CYS A 74 -24.30 -36.54 4.61
CA CYS A 74 -24.92 -35.50 5.42
C CYS A 74 -26.37 -35.86 5.76
N GLY A 75 -26.79 -35.52 6.98
CA GLY A 75 -28.19 -35.53 7.39
C GLY A 75 -28.86 -34.19 7.09
N ALA A 76 -30.17 -34.11 7.31
CA ALA A 76 -31.00 -32.92 7.09
C ALA A 76 -30.68 -32.18 5.77
N ARG A 77 -30.40 -32.92 4.69
CA ARG A 77 -29.96 -32.37 3.38
C ARG A 77 -28.82 -31.34 3.46
N ALA A 78 -27.90 -31.52 4.42
CA ALA A 78 -26.76 -30.62 4.63
C ALA A 78 -27.14 -29.14 4.84
N LEU A 79 -28.33 -28.86 5.40
CA LEU A 79 -28.87 -27.50 5.50
C LEU A 79 -27.98 -26.54 6.32
N ARG A 80 -27.28 -27.04 7.35
CA ARG A 80 -26.31 -26.27 8.16
C ARG A 80 -24.87 -26.47 7.68
N GLY A 81 -24.68 -26.86 6.42
CA GLY A 81 -23.34 -27.07 5.86
C GLY A 81 -22.64 -28.27 6.49
N SER A 82 -21.35 -28.14 6.81
CA SER A 82 -20.54 -29.22 7.38
C SER A 82 -21.01 -29.70 8.75
N ALA A 83 -21.76 -28.88 9.50
CA ALA A 83 -22.33 -29.26 10.80
C ALA A 83 -23.32 -30.42 10.72
N ASP A 84 -23.87 -30.71 9.53
CA ASP A 84 -24.81 -31.80 9.31
C ASP A 84 -24.15 -33.06 8.70
N CYS A 85 -22.82 -33.05 8.50
CA CYS A 85 -22.12 -34.08 7.74
C CYS A 85 -21.13 -34.88 8.58
N ASP A 86 -20.96 -36.16 8.22
CA ASP A 86 -19.88 -36.99 8.78
C ASP A 86 -18.54 -36.59 8.14
N THR A 87 -17.94 -35.53 8.68
CA THR A 87 -16.62 -35.03 8.24
C THR A 87 -15.48 -35.96 8.63
N LEU A 88 -15.68 -36.84 9.63
CA LEU A 88 -14.65 -37.80 10.07
C LEU A 88 -14.42 -38.91 9.04
N ARG A 89 -15.45 -39.22 8.24
CA ARG A 89 -15.37 -40.21 7.15
C ARG A 89 -15.46 -39.57 5.77
N ALA A 90 -15.11 -38.29 5.67
CA ALA A 90 -15.00 -37.60 4.39
C ALA A 90 -13.98 -38.30 3.48
N ALA A 91 -14.27 -38.32 2.18
CA ALA A 91 -13.35 -38.82 1.17
C ALA A 91 -12.96 -37.70 0.21
N VAL A 92 -11.68 -37.63 -0.14
CA VAL A 92 -11.12 -36.54 -0.96
C VAL A 92 -10.57 -37.11 -2.25
N ALA A 93 -10.78 -36.40 -3.37
CA ALA A 93 -10.20 -36.74 -4.66
C ALA A 93 -9.81 -35.47 -5.43
N LEU A 94 -8.89 -35.63 -6.40
CA LEU A 94 -8.55 -34.59 -7.36
C LEU A 94 -9.44 -34.73 -8.59
N VAL A 95 -9.95 -33.62 -9.10
CA VAL A 95 -10.70 -33.57 -10.37
C VAL A 95 -9.72 -33.63 -11.53
N ALA A 96 -9.93 -34.59 -12.42
CA ALA A 96 -9.12 -34.78 -13.62
C ALA A 96 -9.26 -33.59 -14.60
N ALA A 97 -8.36 -33.56 -15.59
CA ALA A 97 -8.33 -32.49 -16.60
C ALA A 97 -9.63 -32.40 -17.43
N ASP A 98 -10.38 -33.50 -17.52
CA ASP A 98 -11.67 -33.60 -18.21
C ASP A 98 -12.88 -33.22 -17.32
N GLY A 99 -12.64 -32.75 -16.09
CA GLY A 99 -13.69 -32.35 -15.16
C GLY A 99 -14.38 -33.53 -14.44
N THR A 100 -13.83 -34.74 -14.55
CA THR A 100 -14.37 -35.94 -13.87
C THR A 100 -13.60 -36.30 -12.60
N PHE A 101 -14.26 -37.00 -11.68
CA PHE A 101 -13.56 -37.65 -10.56
C PHE A 101 -14.27 -38.94 -10.15
N ARG A 102 -13.53 -39.78 -9.41
CA ARG A 102 -14.06 -40.94 -8.72
C ARG A 102 -13.42 -41.05 -7.34
N VAL A 103 -14.24 -41.29 -6.32
CA VAL A 103 -13.78 -41.45 -4.94
C VAL A 103 -14.58 -42.54 -4.22
N THR A 104 -13.91 -43.30 -3.37
CA THR A 104 -14.57 -44.28 -2.49
C THR A 104 -14.86 -43.63 -1.14
N LEU A 105 -16.13 -43.47 -0.82
CA LEU A 105 -16.63 -42.91 0.43
C LEU A 105 -17.06 -44.05 1.36
N ILE A 106 -16.61 -44.05 2.62
CA ILE A 106 -17.15 -44.97 3.63
C ILE A 106 -18.40 -44.30 4.22
N ALA A 107 -19.57 -44.88 3.97
CA ALA A 107 -20.81 -44.32 4.47
C ALA A 107 -20.81 -44.33 6.01
N GLY A 108 -20.92 -43.16 6.62
CA GLY A 108 -21.04 -43.00 8.06
C GLY A 108 -22.41 -42.48 8.47
N ALA A 109 -22.69 -42.49 9.79
CA ALA A 109 -23.89 -41.88 10.33
C ALA A 109 -23.64 -40.38 10.54
N PRO A 110 -24.36 -39.48 9.83
CA PRO A 110 -24.22 -38.04 10.03
C PRO A 110 -24.73 -37.62 11.42
N PRO A 111 -24.27 -36.47 11.95
CA PRO A 111 -24.73 -35.94 13.24
C PRO A 111 -26.21 -35.54 13.23
N SER A 112 -26.72 -35.12 12.07
CA SER A 112 -28.13 -34.78 11.85
C SER A 112 -28.93 -35.98 11.34
N ARG A 113 -30.22 -36.07 11.69
CA ARG A 113 -31.12 -37.13 11.20
C ARG A 113 -31.39 -36.98 9.69
N CYS A 114 -31.66 -38.08 8.99
CA CYS A 114 -32.06 -38.06 7.58
C CYS A 114 -33.40 -37.30 7.39
N PRO A 115 -33.72 -36.75 6.19
CA PRO A 115 -33.26 -37.14 4.86
C PRO A 115 -31.78 -36.88 4.62
N CYS A 116 -31.11 -37.89 4.04
CA CYS A 116 -29.67 -37.93 3.89
C CYS A 116 -29.24 -37.63 2.45
N VAL A 117 -28.10 -36.98 2.29
CA VAL A 117 -27.49 -36.66 0.99
C VAL A 117 -26.02 -37.01 0.99
N ILE A 118 -25.48 -37.37 -0.17
CA ILE A 118 -24.04 -37.23 -0.43
C ILE A 118 -23.83 -35.80 -0.89
N ARG A 119 -23.00 -35.04 -0.18
CA ARG A 119 -22.55 -33.71 -0.62
C ARG A 119 -21.12 -33.81 -1.11
N VAL A 120 -20.86 -33.21 -2.27
CA VAL A 120 -19.51 -32.97 -2.78
C VAL A 120 -19.26 -31.47 -2.88
N THR A 121 -18.09 -31.01 -2.44
CA THR A 121 -17.67 -29.60 -2.52
C THR A 121 -16.24 -29.49 -3.06
N ALA A 122 -15.98 -28.54 -3.95
CA ALA A 122 -14.65 -28.28 -4.50
C ALA A 122 -13.89 -27.19 -3.72
N GLN A 123 -12.59 -27.36 -3.58
CA GLN A 123 -11.66 -26.43 -2.95
C GLN A 123 -10.45 -26.16 -3.86
N PRO A 124 -9.99 -24.89 -4.01
CA PRO A 124 -10.66 -23.65 -3.60
C PRO A 124 -11.83 -23.32 -4.56
N GLY A 125 -13.04 -23.09 -4.04
CA GLY A 125 -14.18 -22.73 -4.88
C GLY A 125 -15.53 -22.81 -4.18
N ALA A 126 -16.59 -22.50 -4.92
CA ALA A 126 -17.99 -22.60 -4.47
C ALA A 126 -18.79 -23.70 -5.18
N SER A 127 -18.15 -24.48 -6.08
CA SER A 127 -18.81 -25.58 -6.78
C SER A 127 -19.19 -26.67 -5.79
N SER A 128 -20.47 -27.04 -5.77
CA SER A 128 -21.00 -28.09 -4.92
C SER A 128 -22.15 -28.79 -5.61
N ALA A 129 -22.33 -30.07 -5.30
CA ALA A 129 -23.47 -30.86 -5.75
C ALA A 129 -23.93 -31.77 -4.62
N GLN A 130 -25.21 -32.14 -4.66
CA GLN A 130 -25.83 -33.02 -3.68
C GLN A 130 -26.66 -34.09 -4.38
N LEU A 131 -26.73 -35.27 -3.77
CA LEU A 131 -27.52 -36.41 -4.24
C LEU A 131 -28.21 -37.06 -3.05
N ASP A 132 -29.55 -37.12 -3.09
CA ASP A 132 -30.35 -37.80 -2.06
C ASP A 132 -29.99 -39.30 -2.00
N VAL A 133 -29.82 -39.83 -0.78
CA VAL A 133 -29.47 -41.23 -0.51
C VAL A 133 -30.25 -41.79 0.68
N GLU A 134 -30.56 -43.08 0.62
CA GLU A 134 -31.16 -43.82 1.72
C GLU A 134 -30.06 -44.42 2.58
N LEU A 135 -29.96 -44.03 3.86
CA LEU A 135 -29.01 -44.61 4.79
C LEU A 135 -29.69 -45.67 5.67
N ALA A 136 -29.26 -46.92 5.53
CA ALA A 136 -29.83 -48.05 6.25
C ALA A 136 -29.78 -47.83 7.78
N GLY A 137 -30.90 -48.13 8.45
CA GLY A 137 -31.03 -48.02 9.92
C GLY A 137 -31.36 -46.62 10.44
N GLN A 138 -31.47 -45.59 9.58
CA GLN A 138 -31.92 -44.26 9.96
C GLN A 138 -33.41 -44.06 9.65
N ARG A 139 -34.14 -43.44 10.57
CA ARG A 139 -35.52 -42.99 10.31
C ARG A 139 -35.46 -41.56 9.77
N GLU A 140 -36.22 -41.31 8.71
CA GLU A 140 -36.42 -39.95 8.22
C GLU A 140 -37.13 -39.12 9.29
N ALA A 141 -36.61 -37.92 9.51
CA ALA A 141 -37.23 -36.89 10.30
C ALA A 141 -37.65 -35.74 9.38
N PRO A 142 -38.73 -35.02 9.69
CA PRO A 142 -39.05 -33.77 9.01
C PRO A 142 -37.84 -32.84 9.03
N LEU A 143 -37.58 -32.19 7.90
CA LEU A 143 -36.49 -31.22 7.81
C LEU A 143 -36.78 -30.08 8.79
N PRO A 144 -35.76 -29.64 9.57
CA PRO A 144 -35.92 -28.44 10.38
C PRO A 144 -36.21 -27.27 9.45
N SER A 145 -37.21 -26.44 9.78
CA SER A 145 -37.40 -25.19 9.05
C SER A 145 -36.18 -24.31 9.32
N LEU A 146 -35.43 -24.00 8.27
CA LEU A 146 -34.39 -22.99 8.42
C LEU A 146 -35.10 -21.66 8.60
N ALA A 147 -34.82 -21.02 9.74
CA ALA A 147 -35.15 -19.61 9.87
C ALA A 147 -34.53 -18.88 8.67
N PRO A 148 -35.28 -18.00 7.99
CA PRO A 148 -34.73 -17.21 6.89
C PRO A 148 -33.44 -16.54 7.35
N ALA A 149 -32.40 -16.57 6.51
CA ALA A 149 -31.15 -15.92 6.82
C ALA A 149 -31.41 -14.45 7.21
N PRO A 150 -30.83 -13.96 8.33
CA PRO A 150 -31.06 -12.59 8.76
C PRO A 150 -30.55 -11.63 7.69
N ARG A 151 -31.42 -10.74 7.23
CA ARG A 151 -31.09 -9.71 6.24
C ARG A 151 -30.63 -8.44 6.94
N VAL A 152 -29.64 -7.78 6.36
CA VAL A 152 -29.06 -6.56 6.93
C VAL A 152 -28.72 -5.64 5.78
N ASP A 153 -29.22 -4.41 5.86
CA ASP A 153 -28.93 -3.36 4.90
C ASP A 153 -28.25 -2.20 5.61
N VAL A 154 -27.26 -1.60 4.96
CA VAL A 154 -26.66 -0.34 5.41
C VAL A 154 -27.45 0.80 4.79
N VAL A 155 -28.27 1.46 5.59
CA VAL A 155 -29.19 2.51 5.11
C VAL A 155 -28.47 3.84 4.96
N ARG A 156 -27.49 4.11 5.82
CA ARG A 156 -26.74 5.36 5.79
C ARG A 156 -25.34 5.17 6.34
N THR A 157 -24.36 5.68 5.61
CA THR A 157 -22.98 5.81 6.07
C THR A 157 -22.54 7.25 5.90
N ARG A 158 -22.06 7.85 6.99
CA ARG A 158 -21.55 9.22 6.97
C ARG A 158 -20.29 9.30 7.79
N LEU A 159 -19.24 9.87 7.21
CA LEU A 159 -18.07 10.30 7.96
C LEU A 159 -18.24 11.78 8.31
N SER A 160 -18.15 12.11 9.59
CA SER A 160 -18.25 13.48 10.11
C SER A 160 -17.02 13.86 10.92
N GLY A 161 -16.77 15.16 11.05
CA GLY A 161 -15.62 15.72 11.75
C GLY A 161 -15.14 16.95 11.01
N SER A 162 -15.03 18.06 11.74
CA SER A 162 -14.51 19.32 11.19
C SER A 162 -12.99 19.31 11.25
N PRO A 163 -12.29 19.88 10.26
CA PRO A 163 -10.85 20.03 10.33
C PRO A 163 -10.47 20.93 11.51
N GLY A 164 -9.63 20.42 12.42
CA GLY A 164 -9.05 21.20 13.50
C GLY A 164 -7.90 22.09 13.02
N LEU A 165 -7.58 23.17 13.75
CA LEU A 165 -6.43 24.02 13.44
C LEU A 165 -5.11 23.21 13.43
N ALA A 166 -4.95 22.27 14.35
CA ALA A 166 -3.77 21.41 14.38
C ALA A 166 -3.69 20.47 13.16
N GLU A 167 -4.81 20.03 12.61
CA GLU A 167 -4.85 19.18 11.40
C GLU A 167 -4.29 19.94 10.19
N LEU A 168 -4.52 21.26 10.11
CA LEU A 168 -3.92 22.10 9.06
C LEU A 168 -2.39 22.06 9.10
N PHE A 169 -1.79 21.86 10.27
CA PHE A 169 -0.34 21.75 10.48
C PHE A 169 0.16 20.30 10.56
N GLY A 170 -0.67 19.32 10.19
CA GLY A 170 -0.26 17.91 10.11
C GLY A 170 -0.50 17.08 11.38
N ALA A 171 -1.28 17.56 12.35
CA ALA A 171 -1.74 16.68 13.43
C ALA A 171 -2.69 15.59 12.92
N SER A 172 -2.83 14.49 13.66
CA SER A 172 -3.72 13.37 13.33
C SER A 172 -5.19 13.80 13.23
N PRO A 173 -5.85 13.61 12.08
CA PRO A 173 -7.27 13.92 11.96
C PRO A 173 -8.15 12.93 12.72
N HIS A 174 -9.15 13.45 13.41
CA HIS A 174 -10.15 12.62 14.11
C HIS A 174 -11.51 12.75 13.42
N ARG A 175 -12.03 11.63 12.93
CA ARG A 175 -13.32 11.55 12.26
C ARG A 175 -14.24 10.57 12.98
N THR A 176 -15.54 10.79 12.88
CA THR A 176 -16.57 9.90 13.42
C THR A 176 -17.35 9.31 12.26
N LEU A 177 -17.29 7.99 12.12
CA LEU A 177 -18.11 7.24 11.19
C LEU A 177 -19.44 6.90 11.85
N THR A 178 -20.51 7.39 11.27
CA THR A 178 -21.89 7.03 11.61
C THR A 178 -22.39 6.00 10.61
N VAL A 179 -22.66 4.79 11.09
CA VAL A 179 -23.22 3.69 10.28
C VAL A 179 -24.61 3.36 10.80
N THR A 180 -25.62 3.54 9.96
CA THR A 180 -27.00 3.15 10.23
C THR A 180 -27.32 1.89 9.46
N VAL A 181 -27.65 0.83 10.20
CA VAL A 181 -28.02 -0.48 9.67
C VAL A 181 -29.49 -0.77 9.97
N ARG A 182 -30.16 -1.46 9.06
CA ARG A 182 -31.54 -1.91 9.21
C ARG A 182 -31.62 -3.40 8.92
N ASN A 183 -32.41 -4.11 9.71
CA ASN A 183 -32.80 -5.47 9.39
C ASN A 183 -34.19 -5.44 8.74
N PRO A 184 -34.31 -5.49 7.40
CA PRO A 184 -35.60 -5.55 6.73
C PRO A 184 -36.24 -6.95 6.79
N GLY A 185 -35.52 -7.96 7.28
CA GLY A 185 -35.99 -9.34 7.34
C GLY A 185 -36.95 -9.61 8.49
N THR A 186 -37.48 -10.83 8.50
CA THR A 186 -38.39 -11.35 9.53
C THR A 186 -37.67 -12.08 10.68
N THR A 187 -36.37 -12.33 10.54
CA THR A 187 -35.53 -13.02 11.53
C THR A 187 -34.61 -12.00 12.22
N ALA A 188 -34.49 -12.08 13.55
CA ALA A 188 -33.54 -11.25 14.28
C ALA A 188 -32.08 -11.61 13.92
N LEU A 189 -31.23 -10.61 13.72
CA LEU A 189 -29.79 -10.81 13.66
C LEU A 189 -29.26 -10.79 15.09
N GLY A 190 -28.54 -11.85 15.49
CA GLY A 190 -27.87 -11.89 16.79
C GLY A 190 -26.72 -10.86 16.89
N ARG A 191 -25.85 -11.02 17.88
CA ARG A 191 -24.66 -10.18 18.07
C ARG A 191 -23.61 -10.42 16.98
N ALA A 192 -23.81 -9.81 15.81
CA ALA A 192 -22.85 -9.83 14.71
C ALA A 192 -21.78 -8.75 14.90
N PRO A 193 -20.48 -9.04 14.69
CA PRO A 193 -19.43 -8.03 14.85
C PRO A 193 -19.55 -6.92 13.79
N LEU A 194 -19.27 -5.69 14.21
CA LEU A 194 -19.06 -4.55 13.30
C LEU A 194 -17.57 -4.44 13.03
N ILE A 195 -17.17 -4.71 11.78
CA ILE A 195 -15.78 -4.63 11.35
C ILE A 195 -15.63 -3.30 10.62
N VAL A 196 -14.68 -2.47 11.05
CA VAL A 196 -14.35 -1.19 10.43
C VAL A 196 -12.85 -1.11 10.22
N ALA A 197 -12.47 -0.59 9.06
CA ALA A 197 -11.09 -0.34 8.71
C ALA A 197 -10.98 0.97 7.91
N TRP A 198 -9.76 1.50 7.82
CA TRP A 198 -9.43 2.63 6.97
C TRP A 198 -8.21 2.32 6.10
N GLY A 199 -8.00 3.11 5.05
CA GLY A 199 -6.85 2.96 4.16
C GLY A 199 -6.77 4.09 3.14
N THR A 200 -5.82 3.96 2.21
CA THR A 200 -5.60 4.89 1.10
C THR A 200 -6.01 4.22 -0.21
N GLY A 201 -6.27 5.01 -1.26
CA GLY A 201 -6.47 4.46 -2.61
C GLY A 201 -7.74 3.63 -2.81
N GLY A 202 -8.75 3.76 -1.93
CA GLY A 202 -10.04 3.08 -2.06
C GLY A 202 -10.13 1.75 -1.30
N THR A 203 -9.04 1.25 -0.72
CA THR A 203 -9.07 0.09 0.18
C THR A 203 -9.15 0.51 1.64
N ALA A 204 -9.66 -0.38 2.48
CA ALA A 204 -9.85 -0.14 3.90
C ALA A 204 -9.36 -1.37 4.65
N ASP A 205 -8.05 -1.40 4.90
CA ASP A 205 -7.36 -2.61 5.37
C ASP A 205 -6.77 -2.45 6.78
N ILE A 206 -6.66 -1.20 7.28
CA ILE A 206 -6.13 -0.90 8.62
C ILE A 206 -7.28 -0.91 9.62
N PRO A 207 -7.32 -1.86 10.57
CA PRO A 207 -8.47 -2.05 11.45
C PRO A 207 -8.69 -0.87 12.42
N VAL A 208 -9.96 -0.60 12.72
CA VAL A 208 -10.41 0.39 13.70
C VAL A 208 -11.22 -0.30 14.79
N SER A 209 -11.01 0.12 16.04
CA SER A 209 -11.81 -0.37 17.16
C SER A 209 -13.28 0.07 17.01
N ALA A 210 -14.16 -0.90 16.77
CA ALA A 210 -15.60 -0.71 16.73
C ALA A 210 -16.26 -1.00 18.09
N PRO A 211 -17.39 -0.35 18.42
CA PRO A 211 -18.14 -0.66 19.63
C PRO A 211 -18.75 -2.07 19.59
N LEU A 212 -18.96 -2.68 20.76
CA LEU A 212 -19.70 -3.93 20.84
C LEU A 212 -21.13 -3.74 20.32
N THR A 213 -21.53 -4.66 19.47
CA THR A 213 -22.85 -4.69 18.86
C THR A 213 -23.82 -5.48 19.72
N ARG A 214 -25.10 -5.25 19.49
CA ARG A 214 -26.22 -5.86 20.21
C ARG A 214 -27.16 -6.45 19.18
N ASP A 215 -28.00 -7.40 19.59
CA ASP A 215 -28.99 -8.05 18.74
C ASP A 215 -29.84 -7.03 18.00
N LEU A 216 -30.07 -7.23 16.70
CA LEU A 216 -30.84 -6.37 15.82
C LEU A 216 -32.13 -7.10 15.41
N PRO A 217 -33.27 -6.82 16.09
CA PRO A 217 -34.55 -7.47 15.79
C PRO A 217 -35.00 -7.26 14.34
N ALA A 218 -35.93 -8.11 13.90
CA ALA A 218 -36.63 -7.95 12.63
C ALA A 218 -37.29 -6.57 12.52
N GLY A 219 -37.14 -5.90 11.38
CA GLY A 219 -37.66 -4.54 11.13
C GLY A 219 -36.90 -3.40 11.82
N ALA A 220 -36.00 -3.69 12.77
CA ALA A 220 -35.34 -2.66 13.56
C ALA A 220 -34.22 -1.94 12.79
N THR A 221 -33.97 -0.70 13.17
CA THR A 221 -32.86 0.13 12.68
C THR A 221 -31.97 0.54 13.84
N ARG A 222 -30.65 0.49 13.66
CA ARG A 222 -29.68 0.92 14.65
C ARG A 222 -28.56 1.74 14.03
N THR A 223 -28.04 2.67 14.82
CA THR A 223 -26.93 3.54 14.41
C THR A 223 -25.76 3.31 15.34
N TYR A 224 -24.58 3.09 14.76
CA TYR A 224 -23.31 2.93 15.44
C TYR A 224 -22.39 4.10 15.12
N LEU A 225 -21.66 4.56 16.14
CA LEU A 225 -20.67 5.63 16.04
C LEU A 225 -19.29 5.02 16.25
N VAL A 226 -18.41 5.17 15.28
CA VAL A 226 -17.06 4.64 15.30
C VAL A 226 -16.07 5.78 15.15
N ARG A 227 -15.17 5.93 16.12
CA ARG A 227 -14.12 6.96 16.07
C ARG A 227 -12.95 6.42 15.23
N VAL A 228 -12.61 7.15 14.19
CA VAL A 228 -11.52 6.84 13.27
C VAL A 228 -10.44 7.90 13.44
N THR A 229 -9.22 7.46 13.73
CA THR A 229 -8.05 8.35 13.79
C THR A 229 -7.18 8.06 12.60
N LEU A 230 -7.00 9.07 11.76
CA LEU A 230 -6.11 9.03 10.60
C LEU A 230 -4.67 9.35 11.02
N PRO A 231 -3.66 8.98 10.22
CA PRO A 231 -2.27 9.20 10.59
C PRO A 231 -1.93 10.69 10.64
N ALA A 232 -0.92 11.05 11.43
CA ALA A 232 -0.34 12.38 11.39
C ALA A 232 0.24 12.67 9.99
N ALA A 233 0.25 13.94 9.61
CA ALA A 233 0.64 14.41 8.28
C ALA A 233 -0.12 13.68 7.15
N ALA A 234 -1.36 13.26 7.40
CA ALA A 234 -2.22 12.66 6.40
C ALA A 234 -2.38 13.57 5.18
N PHE A 235 -2.17 13.00 3.99
CA PHE A 235 -2.22 13.71 2.71
C PHE A 235 -2.95 12.87 1.67
N GLY A 236 -4.01 13.43 1.08
CA GLY A 236 -4.78 12.82 0.01
C GLY A 236 -6.11 12.22 0.47
N ARG A 237 -6.62 11.27 -0.33
CA ARG A 237 -7.93 10.64 -0.14
C ARG A 237 -7.82 9.36 0.68
N TYR A 238 -8.57 9.31 1.77
CA TYR A 238 -8.67 8.17 2.67
C TYR A 238 -10.04 7.52 2.54
N SER A 239 -10.06 6.19 2.49
CA SER A 239 -11.26 5.35 2.51
C SER A 239 -11.47 4.80 3.92
N VAL A 240 -12.72 4.78 4.37
CA VAL A 240 -13.16 4.16 5.61
C VAL A 240 -14.32 3.23 5.25
N GLY A 241 -14.16 1.94 5.50
CA GLY A 241 -15.13 0.93 5.09
C GLY A 241 -15.17 -0.23 6.05
N GLY A 242 -16.06 -1.17 5.77
CA GLY A 242 -16.26 -2.29 6.68
C GLY A 242 -17.46 -3.15 6.34
N ALA A 243 -17.81 -4.00 7.30
CA ALA A 243 -18.95 -4.89 7.21
C ALA A 243 -19.67 -5.04 8.55
N TYR A 244 -20.99 -5.24 8.48
CA TYR A 244 -21.83 -5.63 9.61
C TYR A 244 -22.67 -6.84 9.21
N GLY A 245 -22.27 -8.03 9.70
CA GLY A 245 -22.81 -9.29 9.18
C GLY A 245 -22.56 -9.40 7.66
N PRO A 246 -23.59 -9.67 6.84
CA PRO A 246 -23.43 -9.77 5.38
C PRO A 246 -23.32 -8.41 4.66
N ALA A 247 -23.63 -7.30 5.33
CA ALA A 247 -23.75 -5.99 4.70
C ALA A 247 -22.40 -5.26 4.68
N LYS A 248 -21.95 -4.80 3.51
CA LYS A 248 -20.71 -4.02 3.33
C LYS A 248 -21.00 -2.54 3.17
N PHE A 249 -20.06 -1.70 3.60
CA PHE A 249 -20.14 -0.25 3.39
C PHE A 249 -18.76 0.38 3.18
N SER A 250 -18.75 1.54 2.54
CA SER A 250 -17.55 2.34 2.33
C SER A 250 -17.90 3.83 2.26
N SER A 251 -17.00 4.66 2.76
CA SER A 251 -17.04 6.12 2.71
C SER A 251 -15.63 6.66 2.48
N ALA A 252 -15.49 7.88 1.97
CA ALA A 252 -14.19 8.48 1.73
C ALA A 252 -14.13 9.91 2.23
N THR A 253 -12.93 10.37 2.55
CA THR A 253 -12.65 11.75 2.96
C THR A 253 -11.29 12.20 2.47
N ASP A 254 -11.18 13.47 2.14
CA ASP A 254 -9.93 14.10 1.73
C ASP A 254 -9.31 14.86 2.90
N VAL A 255 -8.00 14.74 3.06
CA VAL A 255 -7.24 15.42 4.11
C VAL A 255 -6.00 16.06 3.49
N TYR A 256 -5.82 17.37 3.73
CA TYR A 256 -4.67 18.14 3.25
C TYR A 256 -4.18 19.12 4.33
N PRO A 257 -2.90 19.05 4.74
CA PRO A 257 -2.32 19.92 5.76
C PRO A 257 -1.90 21.26 5.14
N TRP A 258 -2.88 22.05 4.67
CA TRP A 258 -2.60 23.30 3.97
C TRP A 258 -1.82 24.30 4.82
N GLY A 259 -2.03 24.35 6.14
CA GLY A 259 -1.29 25.23 7.04
C GLY A 259 0.20 24.88 7.12
N LEU A 260 0.53 23.59 7.09
CA LEU A 260 1.93 23.13 7.03
C LEU A 260 2.58 23.53 5.71
N ILE A 261 1.88 23.32 4.59
CA ILE A 261 2.38 23.63 3.25
C ILE A 261 2.60 25.14 3.10
N THR A 262 1.61 25.96 3.47
CA THR A 262 1.72 27.43 3.36
C THR A 262 2.82 27.98 4.25
N THR A 263 2.97 27.46 5.47
CA THR A 263 4.04 27.86 6.38
C THR A 263 5.42 27.50 5.83
N ALA A 264 5.58 26.28 5.30
CA ALA A 264 6.83 25.86 4.69
C ALA A 264 7.21 26.74 3.48
N VAL A 265 6.24 27.05 2.60
CA VAL A 265 6.44 27.95 1.46
C VAL A 265 6.81 29.36 1.91
N LEU A 266 6.09 29.92 2.89
CA LEU A 266 6.37 31.26 3.40
C LEU A 266 7.76 31.34 4.05
N SER A 267 8.14 30.33 4.84
CA SER A 267 9.48 30.24 5.44
C SER A 267 10.58 30.17 4.38
N ALA A 268 10.39 29.40 3.31
CA ALA A 268 11.34 29.35 2.20
C ALA A 268 11.47 30.71 1.49
N LEU A 269 10.35 31.40 1.24
CA LEU A 269 10.36 32.74 0.63
C LEU A 269 11.09 33.76 1.52
N LEU A 270 10.85 33.73 2.83
CA LEU A 270 11.53 34.60 3.80
C LEU A 270 13.03 34.33 3.87
N LEU A 271 13.45 33.06 3.78
CA LEU A 271 14.86 32.69 3.74
C LEU A 271 15.55 33.22 2.47
N VAL A 272 14.92 33.06 1.31
CA VAL A 272 15.43 33.61 0.03
C VAL A 272 15.52 35.14 0.09
N TYR A 273 14.50 35.80 0.66
CA TYR A 273 14.51 37.24 0.86
C TYR A 273 15.67 37.68 1.76
N ALA A 274 15.88 37.00 2.90
CA ALA A 274 16.96 37.30 3.83
C ALA A 274 18.34 37.14 3.17
N ILE A 275 18.55 36.07 2.40
CA ILE A 275 19.79 35.84 1.62
C ILE A 275 20.00 36.97 0.59
N GLY A 276 18.94 37.36 -0.13
CA GLY A 276 19.00 38.45 -1.10
C GLY A 276 19.36 39.80 -0.47
N VAL A 277 18.78 40.12 0.69
CA VAL A 277 19.12 41.33 1.46
C VAL A 277 20.58 41.29 1.93
N ALA A 278 21.04 40.17 2.47
CA ALA A 278 22.42 40.00 2.92
C ALA A 278 23.43 40.13 1.77
N ALA A 279 23.14 39.55 0.60
CA ALA A 279 23.96 39.70 -0.60
C ALA A 279 24.05 41.16 -1.06
N ARG A 280 22.92 41.89 -1.12
CA ARG A 280 22.90 43.31 -1.48
C ARG A 280 23.72 44.18 -0.54
N ARG A 281 23.69 43.91 0.78
CA ARG A 281 24.55 44.60 1.75
C ARG A 281 26.03 44.35 1.48
N ARG A 282 26.41 43.10 1.23
CA ARG A 282 27.79 42.72 0.92
C ARG A 282 28.34 43.36 -0.36
N PHE A 283 27.51 43.57 -1.38
CA PHE A 283 27.91 44.26 -2.61
C PHE A 283 27.99 45.78 -2.44
N ARG A 284 27.15 46.38 -1.59
CA ARG A 284 27.21 47.83 -1.28
C ARG A 284 28.39 48.20 -0.42
N GLU A 285 28.84 47.30 0.46
CA GLU A 285 29.99 47.51 1.35
C GLU A 285 31.34 47.13 0.70
N ARG A 286 31.44 47.09 -0.63
CA ARG A 286 32.73 47.17 -1.32
C ARG A 286 33.06 48.65 -1.55
N PRO A 287 33.77 49.35 -0.65
CA PRO A 287 34.33 50.64 -0.99
C PRO A 287 35.29 50.43 -2.16
N VAL A 288 35.06 51.15 -3.25
CA VAL A 288 36.12 51.46 -4.21
C VAL A 288 37.23 52.08 -3.37
N ARG A 289 38.35 51.38 -3.19
CA ARG A 289 39.58 52.01 -2.70
C ARG A 289 39.92 53.09 -3.72
N ALA A 290 39.49 54.32 -3.44
CA ALA A 290 39.98 55.50 -4.10
C ALA A 290 41.50 55.49 -3.95
N GLY A 291 42.20 55.60 -5.09
CA GLY A 291 43.65 55.56 -5.15
C GLY A 291 44.27 56.57 -4.19
N VAL A 292 45.21 56.10 -3.39
CA VAL A 292 46.18 56.94 -2.68
C VAL A 292 47.22 57.36 -3.72
N PRO A 293 47.53 58.66 -3.91
CA PRO A 293 48.61 59.06 -4.79
C PRO A 293 49.94 58.59 -4.19
N ALA A 294 50.74 57.95 -5.04
CA ALA A 294 52.08 57.49 -4.74
C ALA A 294 52.97 58.70 -4.34
N SER A 295 53.52 58.65 -3.14
CA SER A 295 54.66 59.47 -2.76
C SER A 295 55.90 58.60 -2.92
N ASP A 296 56.89 59.14 -3.62
CA ASP A 296 58.20 58.55 -3.87
C ASP A 296 58.83 57.96 -2.60
N ALA A 297 59.17 56.67 -2.68
CA ALA A 297 60.19 56.06 -1.85
C ALA A 297 60.82 54.92 -2.64
N THR A 298 61.89 55.24 -3.34
CA THR A 298 62.89 54.28 -3.81
C THR A 298 63.49 53.59 -2.58
N VAL A 299 63.02 52.39 -2.27
CA VAL A 299 63.74 51.44 -1.42
C VAL A 299 63.72 50.09 -2.11
N THR A 300 64.91 49.64 -2.44
CA THR A 300 65.30 48.36 -3.01
C THR A 300 64.44 47.20 -2.52
N ALA A 301 63.86 46.46 -3.47
CA ALA A 301 63.11 45.24 -3.21
C ALA A 301 63.99 44.14 -2.59
N PRO A 302 63.59 43.55 -1.45
CA PRO A 302 63.70 42.11 -1.28
C PRO A 302 62.45 41.47 -1.89
N VAL A 303 62.66 40.54 -2.80
CA VAL A 303 61.61 39.65 -3.33
C VAL A 303 60.83 39.04 -2.14
N PRO A 304 59.52 39.28 -1.99
CA PRO A 304 58.74 38.56 -1.00
C PRO A 304 58.50 37.12 -1.49
N PRO A 305 58.71 36.10 -0.65
CA PRO A 305 58.43 34.71 -1.01
C PRO A 305 56.92 34.48 -1.13
N THR A 306 56.46 34.01 -2.29
CA THR A 306 55.09 33.53 -2.53
C THR A 306 54.80 32.16 -1.91
N ASP A 307 55.64 31.68 -0.98
CA ASP A 307 55.61 30.28 -0.52
C ASP A 307 55.17 30.10 0.94
N VAL A 308 54.78 31.18 1.63
CA VAL A 308 54.57 31.14 3.10
C VAL A 308 53.25 30.47 3.52
N GLU A 309 52.20 30.47 2.70
CA GLU A 309 50.94 29.79 3.06
C GLU A 309 51.01 28.27 2.86
N LEU A 310 51.70 27.78 1.83
CA LEU A 310 51.89 26.33 1.61
C LEU A 310 52.83 25.70 2.65
N ALA A 311 53.84 26.44 3.09
CA ALA A 311 54.71 26.02 4.19
C ALA A 311 53.94 25.92 5.52
N GLY A 312 52.99 26.83 5.75
CA GLY A 312 52.08 26.78 6.91
C GLY A 312 51.15 25.58 6.88
N LEU A 313 50.58 25.25 5.71
CA LEU A 313 49.73 24.07 5.55
C LEU A 313 50.52 22.75 5.71
N ARG A 314 51.75 22.70 5.16
CA ARG A 314 52.67 21.57 5.33
C ARG A 314 53.06 21.35 6.79
N THR A 315 53.36 22.41 7.54
CA THR A 315 53.71 22.30 8.97
C THR A 315 52.53 21.88 9.83
N PHE A 316 51.31 22.31 9.50
CA PHE A 316 50.09 21.83 10.17
C PHE A 316 49.82 20.34 9.89
N LEU A 317 49.92 19.91 8.63
CA LEU A 317 49.71 18.51 8.25
C LEU A 317 50.81 17.58 8.77
N ALA A 318 52.07 18.02 8.78
CA ALA A 318 53.19 17.28 9.37
C ALA A 318 53.00 17.10 10.88
N ARG A 319 52.51 18.14 11.58
CA ARG A 319 52.20 18.07 13.02
C ARG A 319 51.00 17.16 13.31
N ALA A 320 50.02 17.09 12.42
CA ALA A 320 48.87 16.21 12.56
C ALA A 320 49.20 14.73 12.24
N GLY A 321 50.23 14.47 11.43
CA GLY A 321 50.69 13.12 11.08
C GLY A 321 51.54 12.44 12.16
N ASP A 322 52.27 13.22 12.97
CA ASP A 322 53.24 12.70 13.95
C ASP A 322 52.60 12.29 15.30
N GLU A 323 51.34 12.69 15.56
CA GLU A 323 50.59 12.29 16.77
C GLU A 323 49.80 10.97 16.63
N GLY A 324 50.18 10.10 15.69
CA GLY A 324 49.64 8.75 15.60
C GLY A 324 48.21 8.67 15.07
N GLY A 325 48.07 8.56 13.76
CA GLY A 325 46.95 7.86 13.12
C GLY A 325 45.54 8.44 13.34
N ARG A 326 45.38 9.75 13.57
CA ARG A 326 44.05 10.37 13.62
C ARG A 326 43.59 10.78 12.23
N THR A 327 42.54 10.12 11.73
CA THR A 327 41.78 10.54 10.54
C THR A 327 41.27 11.96 10.73
N ILE A 328 41.82 12.91 9.99
CA ILE A 328 41.35 14.30 9.98
C ILE A 328 39.97 14.30 9.31
N ALA A 329 38.95 14.71 10.06
CA ALA A 329 37.59 14.71 9.55
C ALA A 329 37.46 15.77 8.45
N LEU A 330 36.95 15.36 7.28
CA LEU A 330 36.82 16.18 6.07
C LEU A 330 36.13 17.54 6.32
N HIS A 331 35.19 17.58 7.27
CA HIS A 331 34.49 18.81 7.64
C HIS A 331 35.40 19.86 8.31
N THR A 332 36.43 19.44 9.05
CA THR A 332 37.38 20.35 9.71
C THR A 332 38.33 20.96 8.68
N LEU A 333 38.74 20.16 7.71
CA LEU A 333 39.61 20.57 6.61
C LEU A 333 38.88 21.53 5.66
N LEU A 334 37.62 21.21 5.31
CA LEU A 334 36.77 22.09 4.51
C LEU A 334 36.47 23.42 5.21
N ARG A 335 36.30 23.43 6.54
CA ARG A 335 36.06 24.68 7.29
C ARG A 335 37.28 25.60 7.27
N HIS A 336 38.49 25.04 7.31
CA HIS A 336 39.74 25.82 7.23
C HIS A 336 39.98 26.35 5.81
N VAL A 337 39.74 25.53 4.78
CA VAL A 337 39.88 25.92 3.37
C VAL A 337 38.82 26.94 2.94
N SER A 338 37.56 26.81 3.41
CA SER A 338 36.47 27.73 3.04
C SER A 338 36.60 29.16 3.58
N GLY A 339 37.55 29.40 4.49
CA GLY A 339 37.88 30.73 5.00
C GLY A 339 38.89 31.51 4.17
N GLN A 340 39.55 30.86 3.19
CA GLN A 340 40.68 31.42 2.44
C GLN A 340 40.26 31.82 1.02
N PRO A 341 40.27 33.12 0.66
CA PRO A 341 39.77 33.60 -0.62
C PRO A 341 40.64 33.24 -1.83
N GLU A 342 41.92 32.91 -1.64
CA GLU A 342 42.83 32.54 -2.75
C GLU A 342 42.64 31.10 -3.25
N LEU A 343 42.16 30.18 -2.40
CA LEU A 343 41.88 28.79 -2.78
C LEU A 343 40.58 28.61 -3.56
N THR A 344 39.78 29.67 -3.69
CA THR A 344 38.54 29.68 -4.49
C THR A 344 38.78 29.92 -5.98
N ASP A 345 40.01 30.24 -6.40
CA ASP A 345 40.39 30.28 -7.81
C ASP A 345 40.72 28.88 -8.35
N ARG A 346 40.46 28.64 -9.63
CA ARG A 346 40.67 27.36 -10.32
C ARG A 346 42.11 26.86 -10.17
N GLN A 347 43.10 27.75 -10.22
CA GLN A 347 44.51 27.39 -10.05
C GLN A 347 44.83 26.86 -8.65
N GLY A 348 44.29 27.49 -7.60
CA GLY A 348 44.48 27.03 -6.22
C GLY A 348 43.82 25.68 -5.94
N LEU A 349 42.71 25.38 -6.62
CA LEU A 349 42.04 24.09 -6.53
C LEU A 349 42.84 22.98 -7.23
N ASP A 350 43.41 23.27 -8.41
CA ASP A 350 44.19 22.31 -9.19
C ASP A 350 45.50 21.92 -8.50
N ASP A 351 46.17 22.87 -7.80
CA ASP A 351 47.38 22.58 -7.03
C ASP A 351 47.09 21.74 -5.78
N LEU A 352 45.96 21.97 -5.11
CA LEU A 352 45.53 21.15 -3.97
C LEU A 352 45.20 19.71 -4.40
N VAL A 353 44.56 19.54 -5.56
CA VAL A 353 44.27 18.21 -6.13
C VAL A 353 45.56 17.47 -6.48
N ARG A 354 46.57 18.16 -7.02
CA ARG A 354 47.89 17.57 -7.30
C ARG A 354 48.63 17.15 -6.04
N LEU A 355 48.50 17.91 -4.95
CA LEU A 355 49.12 17.61 -3.65
C LEU A 355 48.44 16.43 -2.92
N LEU A 356 47.14 16.21 -3.14
CA LEU A 356 46.37 15.13 -2.54
C LEU A 356 46.34 13.84 -3.38
N ALA A 357 46.80 13.89 -4.63
CA ALA A 357 46.88 12.72 -5.48
C ALA A 357 48.00 11.77 -4.98
N PRO A 358 47.69 10.49 -4.66
CA PRO A 358 48.72 9.52 -4.32
C PRO A 358 49.65 9.28 -5.52
N PRO A 359 50.94 8.96 -5.29
CA PRO A 359 51.85 8.63 -6.39
C PRO A 359 51.29 7.43 -7.16
N LEU A 360 51.20 7.57 -8.48
CA LEU A 360 50.77 6.48 -9.36
C LEU A 360 51.67 5.25 -9.12
N PRO A 361 51.10 4.03 -9.02
CA PRO A 361 51.89 2.83 -8.86
C PRO A 361 52.83 2.67 -10.07
N THR A 362 54.11 2.47 -9.77
CA THR A 362 55.11 2.08 -10.78
C THR A 362 54.68 0.77 -11.43
N ARG A 363 54.77 0.72 -12.76
CA ARG A 363 54.41 -0.45 -13.58
C ARG A 363 55.28 -1.64 -13.15
N PRO A 364 54.71 -2.84 -12.91
CA PRO A 364 55.50 -4.00 -12.51
C PRO A 364 56.27 -4.51 -13.73
N GLY A 365 57.58 -4.29 -13.76
CA GLY A 365 58.44 -4.70 -14.86
C GLY A 365 59.94 -4.50 -14.69
N ASP A 366 60.40 -3.57 -13.84
CA ASP A 366 61.83 -3.17 -13.79
C ASP A 366 62.64 -3.68 -12.60
N THR A 367 62.12 -4.60 -11.77
CA THR A 367 62.92 -5.26 -10.71
C THR A 367 63.27 -6.70 -11.02
N ALA A 368 63.36 -7.06 -12.30
CA ALA A 368 64.00 -8.29 -12.76
C ALA A 368 65.49 -8.07 -13.04
N ARG A 369 66.28 -7.79 -11.99
CA ARG A 369 67.74 -8.05 -11.93
C ARG A 369 68.27 -7.63 -10.56
N ALA A 370 69.01 -8.54 -9.92
CA ALA A 370 69.43 -8.55 -8.52
C ALA A 370 68.26 -8.94 -7.61
N GLU A 371 68.13 -10.19 -7.15
CA GLU A 371 69.18 -10.91 -6.43
C GLU A 371 68.96 -12.42 -6.61
N SER A 372 69.94 -13.06 -7.23
CA SER A 372 70.16 -14.49 -7.19
C SER A 372 70.74 -14.82 -5.82
N ASP A 373 70.10 -15.65 -5.01
CA ASP A 373 70.77 -16.80 -4.39
C ASP A 373 69.79 -17.76 -3.68
N GLU A 374 70.03 -19.04 -3.97
CA GLU A 374 69.49 -20.30 -3.40
C GLU A 374 69.87 -20.43 -1.88
N PRO A 375 69.49 -21.43 -1.04
CA PRO A 375 68.83 -22.75 -1.22
C PRO A 375 67.59 -23.00 -0.33
N ARG A 376 66.63 -23.87 -0.69
CA ARG A 376 66.63 -25.35 -0.80
C ARG A 376 66.69 -26.09 0.55
N ASP A 377 65.51 -26.45 1.06
CA ASP A 377 65.20 -27.70 1.80
C ASP A 377 63.66 -27.82 1.84
N ALA A 378 63.01 -28.76 1.12
CA ALA A 378 62.96 -30.21 1.28
C ALA A 378 62.30 -30.68 2.59
N ARG A 379 61.34 -31.62 2.42
CA ARG A 379 60.68 -32.50 3.43
C ARG A 379 59.59 -31.85 4.29
N SER A 380 58.40 -32.39 4.50
CA SER A 380 57.73 -33.68 4.19
C SER A 380 56.22 -33.41 4.25
N ARG A 381 55.37 -33.84 3.32
CA ARG A 381 54.69 -35.16 3.28
C ARG A 381 54.31 -35.76 4.65
N GLU A 382 53.04 -36.19 4.68
CA GLU A 382 52.51 -37.34 5.44
C GLU A 382 52.05 -37.13 6.90
N VAL A 383 50.73 -37.17 7.13
CA VAL A 383 49.97 -38.33 7.66
C VAL A 383 48.66 -37.88 8.35
N ARG A 384 47.58 -38.53 7.90
CA ARG A 384 46.21 -38.69 8.48
C ARG A 384 45.18 -37.57 8.33
#